data_AF-A0A2G6D9D9-F1
#
_entry.id   AF-A0A2G6D9D9-F1
#
_cell.length_a   1.000
_cell.length_b   1.000
_cell.length_c   1.000
_cell.angle_alpha   90.00
_cell.angle_beta   90.00
_cell.angle_gamma   90.00
#
_symmetry.space_group_name_H-M   'P 1'
#
loop_
_entity.id
_entity.type
_entity.pdbx_description
1 polymer ?
#
loop_
_entity_poly.entity_id
_entity_poly.type
_entity_poly.pdbx_seq_one_letter_code
_entity_poly.pdbx_strand_id
1 'polypeptide(L)'
;MTRIRPKPLIGFLLNPFGVHARSLELHNDELLVIARREQHIQIANLKTAPSITTGFWGSMLNVAIDNGTSVALRGVRHSDANSFKEAV
;
A
#
# COMPACT_ATOMS: atom_id res chain seq x y z
N MET A 1 6.11 -12.05 -7.59
CA MET A 1 6.15 -10.57 -7.67
C MET A 1 4.73 -10.06 -7.78
N THR A 2 4.18 -9.52 -6.70
CA THR A 2 2.79 -9.04 -6.65
C THR A 2 2.80 -7.52 -6.55
N ARG A 3 2.06 -6.80 -7.40
CA ARG A 3 2.04 -5.34 -7.41
C ARG A 3 0.63 -4.81 -7.28
N ILE A 4 0.44 -3.80 -6.45
CA ILE A 4 -0.81 -3.07 -6.31
C ILE A 4 -0.63 -1.58 -6.53
N ARG A 5 -1.55 -0.98 -7.28
CA ARG A 5 -1.54 0.45 -7.61
C ARG A 5 -2.95 1.06 -7.55
N PRO A 6 -3.09 2.35 -7.23
CA PRO A 6 -4.35 3.07 -7.27
C PRO A 6 -4.95 3.10 -8.67
N LYS A 7 -6.26 3.34 -8.75
CA LYS A 7 -6.93 3.61 -10.01
C LYS A 7 -6.33 4.87 -10.68
N PRO A 8 -6.07 4.84 -12.01
CA PRO A 8 -5.25 5.83 -12.71
C PRO A 8 -5.79 7.28 -12.64
N LEU A 9 -7.10 7.47 -12.48
CA LEU A 9 -7.71 8.81 -12.38
C LEU A 9 -7.92 9.29 -10.92
N ILE A 10 -7.83 8.38 -9.95
CA ILE A 10 -8.14 8.67 -8.55
C ILE A 10 -6.87 8.92 -7.73
N GLY A 11 -5.74 8.33 -8.14
CA GLY A 11 -4.46 8.46 -7.43
C GLY A 11 -3.98 9.92 -7.28
N PHE A 12 -4.22 10.78 -8.29
CA PHE A 12 -3.84 12.19 -8.23
C PHE A 12 -4.72 13.00 -7.27
N LEU A 13 -6.03 12.71 -7.23
CA LEU A 13 -6.98 13.37 -6.34
C LEU A 13 -6.81 12.96 -4.87
N LEU A 14 -6.45 11.70 -4.62
CA LEU A 14 -6.31 11.17 -3.26
C LEU A 14 -4.92 11.37 -2.66
N ASN A 15 -3.94 11.83 -3.45
CA ASN A 15 -2.58 12.07 -3.00
C ASN A 15 -1.96 13.35 -3.61
N PRO A 16 -2.61 14.52 -3.48
CA PRO A 16 -2.15 15.76 -4.11
C PRO A 16 -0.79 16.22 -3.58
N PHE A 17 -0.45 15.86 -2.33
CA PHE A 17 0.81 16.24 -1.67
C PHE A 17 1.86 15.11 -1.66
N GLY A 18 1.59 13.96 -2.30
CA GLY A 18 2.53 12.84 -2.32
C GLY A 18 2.81 12.22 -0.94
N VAL A 19 1.91 12.41 0.03
CA VAL A 19 1.99 11.90 1.41
C VAL A 19 1.76 10.39 1.47
N HIS A 20 0.96 9.85 0.55
CA HIS A 20 0.64 8.43 0.48
C HIS A 20 1.52 7.69 -0.54
N ALA A 21 1.60 6.38 -0.40
CA ALA A 21 2.24 5.54 -1.42
C ALA A 21 1.48 5.64 -2.74
N ARG A 22 2.23 5.59 -3.85
CA ARG A 22 1.73 5.55 -5.22
C ARG A 22 1.58 4.12 -5.73
N SER A 23 2.41 3.19 -5.26
CA SER A 23 2.20 1.76 -5.45
C SER A 23 2.97 0.98 -4.39
N LEU A 24 2.55 -0.26 -4.17
CA LEU A 24 3.26 -1.23 -3.36
C LEU A 24 3.62 -2.43 -4.23
N GLU A 25 4.82 -2.94 -4.07
CA GLU A 25 5.32 -4.12 -4.76
C GLU A 25 5.88 -5.11 -3.76
N LEU A 26 5.46 -6.36 -3.88
CA LEU A 26 5.94 -7.47 -3.08
C LEU A 26 6.96 -8.27 -3.89
N HIS A 27 8.18 -8.31 -3.38
CA HIS A 27 9.35 -8.95 -3.95
C HIS A 27 9.88 -9.98 -2.96
N ASN A 28 9.52 -11.26 -3.14
CA ASN A 28 9.89 -12.34 -2.22
C ASN A 28 9.59 -11.95 -0.75
N ASP A 29 10.61 -11.57 0.04
CA ASP A 29 10.49 -11.17 1.45
C ASP A 29 10.55 -9.65 1.69
N GLU A 30 10.48 -8.84 0.64
CA GLU A 30 10.50 -7.38 0.71
C GLU A 30 9.23 -6.74 0.15
N LEU A 31 8.73 -5.75 0.88
CA LEU A 31 7.73 -4.81 0.43
C LEU A 31 8.42 -3.51 -0.02
N LEU A 32 8.39 -3.26 -1.32
CA LEU A 32 8.81 -2.00 -1.93
C LEU A 32 7.65 -1.01 -1.93
N VAL A 33 7.84 0.11 -1.24
CA VAL A 33 6.92 1.24 -1.19
C VAL A 33 7.39 2.31 -2.16
N ILE A 34 6.62 2.52 -3.22
CA ILE A 34 6.88 3.59 -4.18
C ILE A 34 6.09 4.82 -3.75
N ALA A 35 6.78 5.81 -3.18
CA ALA A 35 6.22 7.09 -2.75
C ALA A 35 7.11 8.25 -3.21
N ARG A 36 7.00 9.45 -2.62
CA ARG A 36 7.94 10.55 -2.89
C ARG A 36 9.39 10.16 -2.55
N ARG A 37 9.56 9.32 -1.53
CA ARG A 37 10.81 8.62 -1.22
C ARG A 37 10.49 7.13 -1.22
N GLU A 38 11.28 6.36 -1.98
CA GLU A 38 11.12 4.91 -2.00
C GLU A 38 11.62 4.31 -0.69
N GLN A 39 10.94 3.25 -0.24
CA GLN A 39 11.30 2.53 0.97
C GLN A 39 11.23 1.04 0.70
N HIS A 40 12.25 0.32 1.15
CA HIS A 40 12.29 -1.13 1.15
C HIS A 40 12.04 -1.61 2.58
N ILE A 41 11.02 -2.43 2.77
CA ILE A 41 10.61 -2.93 4.07
C ILE A 41 10.66 -4.45 4.03
N GLN A 42 11.46 -5.06 4.88
CA GLN A 42 11.42 -6.51 5.07
C GLN A 42 10.03 -6.89 5.62
N ILE A 43 9.39 -7.94 5.06
CA ILE A 43 8.09 -8.44 5.54
C ILE A 43 8.19 -8.82 7.02
N ALA A 44 9.35 -9.33 7.45
CA ALA A 44 9.64 -9.65 8.86
C ALA A 44 9.56 -8.45 9.81
N ASN A 45 9.61 -7.20 9.31
CA ASN A 45 9.49 -5.98 10.09
C ASN A 45 8.05 -5.40 10.08
N LEU A 46 7.10 -6.13 9.51
CA LEU A 46 5.69 -5.73 9.55
C LEU A 46 5.11 -6.08 10.90
N LYS A 47 4.57 -5.05 11.57
CA LYS A 47 3.95 -5.19 12.89
C LYS A 47 2.69 -6.04 12.85
N THR A 48 1.94 -5.91 11.77
CA THR A 48 0.68 -6.61 11.53
C THR A 48 0.51 -6.85 10.05
N ALA A 49 -0.28 -7.87 9.70
CA ALA A 49 -0.76 -8.05 8.34
C ALA A 49 -1.41 -6.75 7.81
N PRO A 50 -1.32 -6.48 6.50
CA PRO A 50 -1.94 -5.30 5.91
C PRO A 50 -3.44 -5.23 6.23
N SER A 51 -3.94 -4.03 6.54
CA SER A 51 -5.35 -3.80 6.81
C SER A 51 -6.00 -3.02 5.66
N ILE A 52 -7.27 -3.30 5.40
CA ILE A 52 -8.02 -2.70 4.30
C ILE A 52 -9.21 -1.93 4.87
N THR A 53 -9.32 -0.67 4.47
CA THR A 53 -10.47 0.18 4.79
C THR A 53 -11.17 0.55 3.49
N THR A 54 -12.47 0.31 3.39
CA THR A 54 -13.27 0.69 2.23
C THR A 54 -13.76 2.13 2.35
N GLY A 55 -13.82 2.83 1.22
CA GLY A 55 -14.34 4.19 1.13
C GLY A 55 -14.97 4.46 -0.23
N PHE A 56 -15.60 5.64 -0.36
CA PHE A 56 -16.34 6.04 -1.56
C PHE A 56 -15.49 6.02 -2.84
N TRP A 57 -14.22 6.42 -2.75
CA TRP A 57 -13.28 6.50 -3.88
C TRP A 57 -12.47 5.22 -4.10
N GLY A 58 -12.80 4.13 -3.41
CA GLY A 58 -12.07 2.86 -3.43
C GLY A 58 -11.60 2.44 -2.04
N SER A 59 -10.75 1.42 -2.00
CA SER A 59 -10.16 0.94 -0.75
C SER A 59 -8.82 1.64 -0.45
N MET A 60 -8.47 1.64 0.82
CA MET A 60 -7.21 2.08 1.38
C MET A 60 -6.54 0.88 2.03
N LEU A 61 -5.33 0.55 1.57
CA LEU A 61 -4.49 -0.49 2.14
C LEU A 61 -3.46 0.17 3.07
N ASN A 62 -3.43 -0.25 4.33
CA ASN A 62 -2.51 0.22 5.35
C ASN A 62 -1.55 -0.87 5.75
N VAL A 63 -0.26 -0.56 5.73
CA VAL A 63 0.83 -1.43 6.17
C VAL A 63 1.47 -0.78 7.39
N ALA A 64 1.49 -1.50 8.51
CA ALA A 64 2.11 -1.05 9.75
C ALA A 64 3.51 -1.68 9.89
N ILE A 65 4.50 -0.84 10.16
CA ILE A 65 5.91 -1.22 10.31
C ILE A 65 6.27 -1.12 11.80
N ASP A 66 7.13 -2.02 12.28
CA ASP A 66 7.49 -2.13 13.71
C ASP A 66 8.08 -0.86 14.32
N ASN A 67 8.72 -0.02 13.51
CA ASN A 67 9.28 1.26 13.93
C ASN A 67 8.22 2.36 14.18
N GLY A 68 6.93 2.02 14.18
CA GLY A 68 5.82 2.96 14.38
C GLY A 68 5.42 3.73 13.12
N THR A 69 6.08 3.49 11.99
CA THR A 69 5.72 4.08 10.70
C THR A 69 4.56 3.29 10.08
N SER A 70 3.62 3.99 9.44
CA SER A 70 2.57 3.36 8.65
C SER A 70 2.58 3.89 7.23
N VAL A 71 2.35 3.00 6.28
CA VAL A 71 2.27 3.31 4.86
C VAL A 71 0.86 3.07 4.38
N ALA A 72 0.28 4.07 3.74
CA ALA A 72 -1.06 4.03 3.20
C ALA A 72 -1.04 4.08 1.67
N LEU A 73 -1.78 3.18 1.04
CA LEU A 73 -2.07 3.19 -0.40
C LEU A 73 -3.59 3.40 -0.60
N ARG A 74 -3.98 4.52 -1.20
CA ARG A 74 -5.39 4.91 -1.36
C ARG A 74 -5.90 4.71 -2.79
N GLY A 75 -7.20 4.47 -2.94
CA GLY A 75 -7.87 4.44 -4.24
C GLY A 75 -7.65 3.14 -5.02
N VAL A 76 -7.36 2.05 -4.33
CA VAL A 76 -7.22 0.72 -4.93
C VAL A 76 -8.58 0.04 -5.06
N ARG A 77 -8.72 -0.92 -6.00
CA ARG A 77 -9.90 -1.79 -6.03
C ARG A 77 -9.89 -2.68 -4.79
N HIS A 78 -11.06 -2.95 -4.23
CA HIS A 78 -11.16 -3.77 -3.02
C HIS A 78 -10.66 -5.20 -3.27
N SER A 79 -10.97 -5.79 -4.43
CA SER A 79 -10.44 -7.08 -4.88
C SER A 79 -8.92 -7.11 -4.87
N ASP A 80 -8.29 -6.12 -5.50
CA ASP A 80 -6.84 -6.06 -5.64
C ASP A 80 -6.16 -5.86 -4.29
N ALA A 81 -6.80 -5.08 -3.39
CA ALA A 81 -6.34 -4.89 -2.02
C ALA A 81 -6.38 -6.21 -1.22
N ASN A 82 -7.47 -6.98 -1.34
CA ASN A 82 -7.58 -8.29 -0.68
C ASN A 82 -6.55 -9.28 -1.22
N SER A 83 -6.41 -9.41 -2.54
CA SER A 83 -5.41 -10.31 -3.13
C SER A 83 -3.98 -9.92 -2.77
N PHE A 84 -3.70 -8.62 -2.63
CA PHE A 84 -2.39 -8.18 -2.15
C PHE A 84 -2.18 -8.51 -0.67
N LYS A 85 -3.18 -8.28 0.18
CA LYS A 85 -3.13 -8.63 1.61
C LYS A 85 -2.92 -10.12 1.83
N GLU A 86 -3.52 -10.99 1.02
CA GLU A 86 -3.34 -12.45 1.11
C GLU A 86 -1.94 -12.92 0.69
N ALA A 87 -1.24 -12.13 -0.11
CA ALA A 87 0.11 -12.45 -0.57
C ALA A 87 1.22 -11.99 0.39
N VAL A 88 0.94 -11.06 1.30
CA VAL A 88 1.87 -10.47 2.28
C VAL A 88 1.72 -11.15 3.63
#